data_AF-A0A4V6A7D6-F1
#
_entry.id   AF-A0A4V6A7D6-F1
#
_cell.length_a   1.000
_cell.length_b   1.000
_cell.length_c   1.000
_cell.angle_alpha   90.00
_cell.angle_beta   90.00
_cell.angle_gamma   90.00
#
_symmetry.space_group_name_H-M   'P 1'
#
loop_
_entity.id
_entity.type
_entity.pdbx_description
1 polymer ?
#
loop_
_entity_poly.entity_id
_entity_poly.type
_entity_poly.pdbx_seq_one_letter_code
_entity_poly.pdbx_strand_id
1 'polypeptide(L)'
;MDDTLEETGWKLVHGDVFRPPRHSMLLVNFIGTGIQLFGMVSISVFFAMLGMLSPASRGSLMSMGVFLFCFMGLVSGYHSGRLYKTLRGQQPKRCAFQTALLFPSVILGTGFVMNFFLIGKHSSGAIPFTTMIALLFLWLGIDLPLVFLGFYFGYRKQAYAHPVRTNQIPRQVPEYPWHLRTVPCMFMAGILPFGAMFIELFFIFSAIWENQFYYLFGFLFMVCFIVYLSCSLISILVTYFLLCAENYHWWWKSFVVSGGSALYVMGYAAFYYLTKLNIVGFIPTLMYFTYSFLMALTFWLLTGTIGFYAAYFFLSRIYSAVKID
;
A
#
# COMPACT_ATOMS: atom_id res chain seq x y z
N MET A 1 -16.42 41.41 19.69
CA MET A 1 -15.09 41.20 20.29
C MET A 1 -14.90 39.74 20.75
N ASP A 2 -15.75 38.81 20.28
CA ASP A 2 -15.70 37.37 20.62
C ASP A 2 -15.51 36.44 19.40
N ASP A 3 -15.40 36.96 18.17
CA ASP A 3 -15.10 36.14 16.97
C ASP A 3 -13.60 35.92 16.74
N THR A 4 -12.75 36.51 17.58
CA THR A 4 -11.28 36.30 17.60
C THR A 4 -10.84 35.22 18.58
N LEU A 5 -11.78 34.38 19.05
CA LEU A 5 -11.46 33.09 19.67
C LEU A 5 -10.78 32.21 18.62
N GLU A 6 -9.47 32.40 18.48
CA GLU A 6 -8.47 31.59 17.80
C GLU A 6 -9.10 30.42 17.04
N GLU A 7 -9.33 30.59 15.73
CA GLU A 7 -9.68 29.47 14.87
C GLU A 7 -8.62 28.38 15.10
N THR A 8 -9.02 27.31 15.79
CA THR A 8 -8.08 26.27 16.25
C THR A 8 -7.31 25.66 15.08
N GLY A 9 -6.02 25.35 15.30
CA GLY A 9 -4.97 25.13 14.28
C GLY A 9 -5.34 24.39 12.98
N TRP A 10 -6.22 23.38 13.02
CA TRP A 10 -6.65 22.67 11.81
C TRP A 10 -7.59 23.50 10.92
N LYS A 11 -8.40 24.41 11.46
CA LYS A 11 -9.26 25.31 10.67
C LYS A 11 -8.44 26.35 9.91
N LEU A 12 -7.36 26.85 10.51
CA LEU A 12 -6.47 27.86 9.91
C LEU A 12 -5.77 27.40 8.62
N VAL A 13 -5.60 26.08 8.45
CA VAL A 13 -4.94 25.49 7.28
C VAL A 13 -5.89 25.13 6.14
N HIS A 14 -7.18 25.48 6.23
CA HIS A 14 -8.19 25.19 5.19
C HIS A 14 -7.73 25.60 3.78
N GLY A 15 -7.04 26.73 3.65
CA GLY A 15 -6.52 27.25 2.39
C GLY A 15 -5.30 26.52 1.81
N ASP A 16 -4.68 25.58 2.52
CA ASP A 16 -3.48 24.85 2.04
C ASP A 16 -3.61 23.32 2.11
N VAL A 17 -4.61 22.77 2.80
CA VAL A 17 -4.79 21.32 3.00
C VAL A 17 -4.82 20.52 1.70
N PHE A 18 -5.50 21.02 0.66
CA PHE A 18 -5.65 20.30 -0.62
C PHE A 18 -4.59 20.67 -1.67
N ARG A 19 -3.49 21.32 -1.25
CA ARG A 19 -2.39 21.63 -2.16
C ARG A 19 -1.72 20.34 -2.65
N PRO A 20 -1.39 20.22 -3.96
CA PRO A 20 -0.69 19.06 -4.46
C PRO A 20 0.65 18.82 -3.74
N PRO A 21 0.95 17.58 -3.32
CA PRO A 21 2.18 17.27 -2.61
C PRO A 21 3.40 17.28 -3.54
N ARG A 22 4.59 17.42 -2.93
CA ARG A 22 5.87 17.15 -3.63
C ARG A 22 5.86 15.72 -4.16
N HIS A 23 6.40 15.49 -5.36
CA HIS A 23 6.40 14.17 -6.01
C HIS A 23 5.00 13.51 -6.15
N SER A 24 3.97 14.30 -6.46
CA SER A 24 2.58 13.83 -6.63
C SER A 24 2.41 12.61 -7.56
N MET A 25 3.20 12.53 -8.64
CA MET A 25 3.18 11.38 -9.55
C MET A 25 3.55 10.06 -8.85
N LEU A 26 4.59 10.07 -8.01
CA LEU A 26 5.07 8.87 -7.32
C LEU A 26 4.04 8.41 -6.27
N LEU A 27 3.43 9.38 -5.56
CA LEU A 27 2.35 9.10 -4.62
C LEU A 27 1.17 8.41 -5.32
N VAL A 28 0.73 8.96 -6.46
CA VAL A 28 -0.37 8.39 -7.24
C VAL A 28 -0.03 6.97 -7.71
N ASN A 29 1.18 6.73 -8.22
CA ASN A 29 1.57 5.40 -8.68
C ASN A 29 1.56 4.36 -7.53
N PHE A 30 2.03 4.75 -6.33
CA PHE A 30 2.00 3.89 -5.15
C PHE A 30 0.57 3.62 -4.66
N ILE A 31 -0.28 4.64 -4.64
CA ILE A 31 -1.71 4.50 -4.31
C ILE A 31 -2.40 3.58 -5.32
N GLY A 32 -2.15 3.75 -6.63
CA GLY A 32 -2.68 2.88 -7.67
C GLY A 32 -2.32 1.42 -7.44
N THR A 33 -1.03 1.16 -7.21
CA THR A 33 -0.54 -0.17 -6.87
C THR A 33 -1.22 -0.71 -5.61
N GLY A 34 -1.36 0.08 -4.55
CA GLY A 34 -2.02 -0.37 -3.34
C GLY A 34 -3.52 -0.65 -3.51
N ILE A 35 -4.23 0.05 -4.42
CA ILE A 35 -5.62 -0.29 -4.80
C ILE A 35 -5.65 -1.64 -5.51
N GLN A 36 -4.69 -1.89 -6.39
CA GLN A 36 -4.54 -3.16 -7.09
C GLN A 36 -4.36 -4.32 -6.10
N LEU A 37 -3.44 -4.12 -5.14
CA LEU A 37 -3.17 -5.07 -4.06
C LEU A 37 -4.35 -5.23 -3.11
N PHE A 38 -5.05 -4.15 -2.78
CA PHE A 38 -6.24 -4.19 -1.93
C PHE A 38 -7.34 -5.05 -2.53
N GLY A 39 -7.64 -4.86 -3.82
CA GLY A 39 -8.62 -5.68 -4.53
C GLY A 39 -8.19 -7.14 -4.60
N MET A 40 -6.92 -7.40 -4.96
CA MET A 40 -6.36 -8.74 -5.02
C MET A 40 -6.46 -9.47 -3.67
N VAL A 41 -5.98 -8.86 -2.58
CA VAL A 41 -5.98 -9.48 -1.24
C VAL A 41 -7.40 -9.67 -0.73
N SER A 42 -8.25 -8.64 -0.82
CA SER A 42 -9.63 -8.71 -0.29
C SER A 42 -10.44 -9.81 -0.96
N ILE A 43 -10.37 -9.91 -2.29
CA ILE A 43 -11.10 -10.94 -3.05
C ILE A 43 -10.51 -12.33 -2.78
N SER A 44 -9.18 -12.43 -2.71
CA SER A 44 -8.51 -13.71 -2.45
C SER A 44 -8.88 -14.28 -1.08
N VAL A 45 -8.82 -13.45 -0.04
CA VAL A 45 -9.13 -13.87 1.34
C VAL A 45 -10.63 -14.16 1.49
N PHE A 46 -11.51 -13.41 0.81
CA PHE A 46 -12.95 -13.71 0.77
C PHE A 46 -13.25 -15.09 0.17
N PHE A 47 -12.70 -15.42 -1.00
CA PHE A 47 -12.89 -16.75 -1.59
C PHE A 47 -12.22 -17.86 -0.80
N ALA A 48 -11.09 -17.57 -0.15
CA ALA A 48 -10.42 -18.52 0.74
C ALA A 48 -11.29 -18.84 1.97
N MET A 49 -11.98 -17.84 2.55
CA MET A 49 -12.93 -18.07 3.64
C MET A 49 -14.07 -19.01 3.23
N LEU A 50 -14.61 -18.86 2.03
CA LEU A 50 -15.72 -19.69 1.53
C LEU A 50 -15.33 -21.16 1.29
N GLY A 51 -14.07 -21.54 1.52
CA GLY A 51 -13.58 -22.90 1.31
C GLY A 51 -13.37 -23.24 -0.17
N MET A 52 -13.49 -22.26 -1.07
CA MET A 52 -13.29 -22.46 -2.52
C MET A 52 -11.82 -22.69 -2.91
N LEU A 53 -10.90 -22.44 -1.97
CA LEU A 53 -9.47 -22.63 -2.16
C LEU A 53 -8.97 -23.66 -1.14
N SER A 54 -8.73 -24.88 -1.61
CA SER A 54 -8.25 -25.96 -0.74
C SER A 54 -6.82 -25.63 -0.25
N PRO A 55 -6.55 -25.75 1.08
CA PRO A 55 -5.20 -25.63 1.65
C PRO A 55 -4.18 -26.57 0.99
N ALA A 56 -4.64 -27.67 0.39
CA ALA A 56 -3.80 -28.65 -0.30
C ALA A 56 -3.30 -28.16 -1.67
N SER A 57 -3.95 -27.16 -2.27
CA SER A 57 -3.68 -26.65 -3.62
C SER A 57 -2.98 -25.29 -3.61
N ARG A 58 -1.80 -25.19 -2.98
CA ARG A 58 -1.02 -23.93 -2.87
C ARG A 58 -0.83 -23.21 -4.21
N GLY A 59 -0.68 -23.96 -5.29
CA GLY A 59 -0.57 -23.41 -6.65
C GLY A 59 -1.82 -22.64 -7.10
N SER A 60 -3.01 -23.11 -6.74
CA SER A 60 -4.27 -22.44 -7.09
C SER A 60 -4.39 -21.06 -6.46
N LEU A 61 -3.96 -20.92 -5.19
CA LEU A 61 -3.94 -19.64 -4.48
C LEU A 61 -3.00 -18.65 -5.17
N MET A 62 -1.80 -19.09 -5.56
CA MET A 62 -0.84 -18.24 -6.28
C MET A 62 -1.34 -17.83 -7.66
N SER A 63 -1.88 -18.78 -8.44
CA SER A 63 -2.43 -18.49 -9.78
C SER A 63 -3.62 -17.53 -9.72
N MET A 64 -4.52 -17.71 -8.74
CA MET A 64 -5.64 -16.80 -8.52
C MET A 64 -5.15 -15.40 -8.12
N GLY A 65 -4.15 -15.29 -7.24
CA GLY A 65 -3.56 -14.01 -6.86
C GLY A 65 -2.99 -13.25 -8.05
N VAL A 66 -2.22 -13.93 -8.91
CA VAL A 66 -1.64 -13.32 -10.13
C VAL A 66 -2.73 -12.88 -11.11
N PHE A 67 -3.76 -13.71 -11.31
CA PHE A 67 -4.91 -13.37 -12.14
C PHE A 67 -5.65 -12.14 -11.59
N LEU A 68 -6.03 -12.15 -10.32
CA LEU A 68 -6.75 -11.04 -9.67
C LEU A 68 -5.92 -9.76 -9.69
N PHE A 69 -4.60 -9.84 -9.46
CA PHE A 69 -3.71 -8.69 -9.57
C PHE A 69 -3.84 -8.03 -10.94
N CYS A 70 -3.75 -8.78 -12.04
CA CYS A 70 -3.84 -8.23 -13.39
C CYS A 70 -5.20 -7.58 -13.68
N PHE A 71 -6.30 -8.23 -13.27
CA PHE A 71 -7.64 -7.68 -13.45
C PHE A 71 -7.87 -6.40 -12.65
N MET A 72 -7.33 -6.33 -11.43
CA MET A 72 -7.37 -5.13 -10.60
C MET A 72 -6.55 -3.97 -11.17
N GLY A 73 -5.72 -4.21 -12.20
CA GLY A 73 -5.04 -3.18 -12.97
C GLY A 73 -6.01 -2.13 -13.53
N LEU A 74 -7.21 -2.54 -13.97
CA LEU A 74 -8.25 -1.61 -14.44
C LEU A 74 -8.69 -0.62 -13.34
N VAL A 75 -8.93 -1.15 -12.13
CA VAL A 75 -9.38 -0.36 -10.98
C VAL A 75 -8.26 0.58 -10.51
N SER A 76 -7.04 0.05 -10.42
CA SER A 76 -5.81 0.82 -10.14
C SER A 76 -5.63 1.99 -11.10
N GLY A 77 -5.72 1.72 -12.41
CA GLY A 77 -5.64 2.74 -13.45
C GLY A 77 -6.71 3.81 -13.27
N TYR A 78 -7.97 3.42 -13.08
CA TYR A 78 -9.10 4.35 -12.93
C TYR A 78 -8.93 5.32 -11.76
N HIS A 79 -8.57 4.80 -10.58
CA HIS A 79 -8.38 5.64 -9.41
C HIS A 79 -7.12 6.51 -9.52
N SER A 80 -6.02 5.97 -10.07
CA SER A 80 -4.78 6.72 -10.33
C SER A 80 -5.00 7.87 -11.30
N GLY A 81 -5.68 7.63 -12.42
CA GLY A 81 -5.97 8.66 -13.42
C GLY A 81 -6.84 9.79 -12.84
N ARG A 82 -7.85 9.44 -12.05
CA ARG A 82 -8.73 10.43 -11.40
C ARG A 82 -8.00 11.23 -10.31
N LEU A 83 -7.16 10.57 -9.51
CA LEU A 83 -6.36 11.24 -8.48
C LEU A 83 -5.29 12.14 -9.11
N TYR A 84 -4.60 11.68 -10.16
CA TYR A 84 -3.60 12.47 -10.88
C TYR A 84 -4.18 13.75 -11.48
N LYS A 85 -5.40 13.66 -12.04
CA LYS A 85 -6.15 14.83 -12.52
C LYS A 85 -6.50 15.80 -11.39
N THR A 86 -6.90 15.25 -10.24
CA THR A 86 -7.22 16.04 -9.04
C THR A 86 -6.01 16.84 -8.54
N LEU A 87 -4.82 16.26 -8.62
CA LEU A 87 -3.55 16.89 -8.27
C LEU A 87 -2.98 17.82 -9.36
N ARG A 88 -3.74 18.09 -10.44
CA ARG A 88 -3.35 18.95 -11.57
C ARG A 88 -2.04 18.50 -12.25
N GLY A 89 -1.85 17.19 -12.37
CA GLY A 89 -0.65 16.61 -13.00
C GLY A 89 -0.58 16.87 -14.52
N GLN A 90 0.59 17.31 -14.99
CA GLN A 90 0.82 17.73 -16.38
C GLN A 90 1.16 16.58 -17.34
N GLN A 91 1.64 15.43 -16.83
CA GLN A 91 2.16 14.32 -17.63
C GLN A 91 1.36 13.02 -17.42
N PRO A 92 0.09 12.94 -17.88
CA PRO A 92 -0.80 11.80 -17.60
C PRO A 92 -0.28 10.49 -18.21
N LYS A 93 0.28 10.52 -19.43
CA LYS A 93 0.85 9.34 -20.09
C LYS A 93 1.99 8.72 -19.27
N ARG A 94 2.87 9.57 -18.72
CA ARG A 94 3.99 9.12 -17.88
C ARG A 94 3.52 8.51 -16.56
N CYS A 95 2.49 9.10 -15.94
CA CYS A 95 1.90 8.56 -14.71
C CYS A 95 1.24 7.19 -14.96
N ALA A 96 0.47 7.04 -16.04
CA ALA A 96 -0.13 5.76 -16.41
C ALA A 96 0.93 4.66 -16.62
N PHE A 97 1.99 4.99 -17.38
CA PHE A 97 3.11 4.08 -17.63
C PHE A 97 3.83 3.68 -16.34
N GLN A 98 4.12 4.63 -15.45
CA GLN A 98 4.77 4.33 -14.17
C GLN A 98 3.87 3.54 -13.22
N THR A 99 2.56 3.79 -13.21
CA THR A 99 1.60 3.01 -12.42
C THR A 99 1.60 1.54 -12.84
N ALA A 100 1.65 1.25 -14.14
CA ALA A 100 1.68 -0.11 -14.66
C ALA A 100 3.04 -0.83 -14.48
N LEU A 101 4.15 -0.08 -14.36
CA LEU A 101 5.48 -0.68 -14.39
C LEU A 101 6.19 -0.76 -13.04
N LEU A 102 6.05 0.24 -12.16
CA LEU A 102 6.94 0.38 -11.00
C LEU A 102 6.92 -0.86 -10.10
N PHE A 103 5.74 -1.32 -9.69
CA PHE A 103 5.66 -2.44 -8.77
C PHE A 103 5.87 -3.82 -9.43
N PRO A 104 5.25 -4.12 -10.59
CA PRO A 104 5.52 -5.39 -11.26
C PRO A 104 6.99 -5.55 -11.69
N SER A 105 7.67 -4.47 -12.09
CA SER A 105 9.10 -4.53 -12.42
C SER A 105 9.99 -4.82 -11.21
N VAL A 106 9.63 -4.33 -10.01
CA VAL A 106 10.34 -4.70 -8.78
C VAL A 106 10.14 -6.17 -8.46
N ILE A 107 8.92 -6.71 -8.56
CA ILE A 107 8.64 -8.13 -8.33
C ILE A 107 9.36 -9.01 -9.35
N LEU A 108 9.18 -8.74 -10.64
CA LEU A 108 9.76 -9.57 -11.70
C LEU A 108 11.28 -9.41 -11.76
N GLY A 109 11.81 -8.21 -11.54
CA GLY A 109 13.25 -7.96 -11.49
C GLY A 109 13.92 -8.70 -10.33
N THR A 110 13.36 -8.62 -9.12
CA THR A 110 13.87 -9.38 -7.97
C THR A 110 13.71 -10.88 -8.16
N GLY A 111 12.58 -11.35 -8.69
CA GLY A 111 12.37 -12.75 -9.07
C GLY A 111 13.36 -13.25 -10.11
N PHE A 112 13.67 -12.45 -11.14
CA PHE A 112 14.67 -12.77 -12.17
C PHE A 112 16.07 -12.92 -11.55
N VAL A 113 16.47 -11.98 -10.71
CA VAL A 113 17.76 -12.04 -9.99
C VAL A 113 17.84 -13.27 -9.10
N MET A 114 16.79 -13.57 -8.33
CA MET A 114 16.74 -14.80 -7.52
C MET A 114 16.80 -16.06 -8.37
N ASN A 115 16.13 -16.06 -9.53
CA ASN A 115 16.14 -17.20 -10.43
C ASN A 115 17.53 -17.48 -11.02
N PHE A 116 18.34 -16.44 -11.27
CA PHE A 116 19.72 -16.61 -11.71
C PHE A 116 20.56 -17.39 -10.68
N PHE A 117 20.41 -17.07 -9.38
CA PHE A 117 21.08 -17.82 -8.31
C PHE A 117 20.60 -19.27 -8.21
N LEU A 118 19.30 -19.52 -8.42
CA LEU A 118 18.72 -20.85 -8.40
C LEU A 118 19.22 -21.73 -9.55
N ILE A 119 19.29 -21.17 -10.76
CA ILE A 119 19.85 -21.84 -11.94
C ILE A 119 21.33 -22.18 -11.70
N GLY A 120 22.11 -21.24 -11.16
CA GLY A 120 23.53 -21.46 -10.85
C GLY A 120 23.78 -22.55 -9.79
N LYS A 121 22.78 -22.91 -8.99
CA LYS A 121 22.82 -24.03 -8.05
C LYS A 121 22.15 -25.30 -8.55
N HIS A 122 21.67 -25.32 -9.79
CA HIS A 122 20.87 -26.42 -10.34
C HIS A 122 19.71 -26.81 -9.40
N SER A 123 19.10 -25.83 -8.73
CA SER A 123 18.02 -26.07 -7.79
C SER A 123 16.74 -26.43 -8.55
N SER A 124 15.99 -27.41 -8.04
CA SER A 124 14.64 -27.72 -8.53
C SER A 124 13.63 -26.58 -8.32
N GLY A 125 13.98 -25.59 -7.48
CA GLY A 125 13.20 -24.36 -7.30
C GLY A 125 13.37 -23.33 -8.42
N ALA A 126 14.28 -23.56 -9.37
CA ALA A 126 14.47 -22.65 -10.50
C ALA A 126 13.20 -22.59 -11.37
N ILE A 127 12.71 -21.38 -11.58
CA ILE A 127 11.55 -21.12 -12.43
C ILE A 127 11.95 -21.39 -13.88
N PRO A 128 11.24 -22.29 -14.60
CA PRO A 128 11.52 -22.55 -16.01
C PRO A 128 11.40 -21.29 -16.84
N PHE A 129 12.24 -21.16 -17.87
CA PHE A 129 12.25 -20.01 -18.79
C PHE A 129 10.86 -19.74 -19.39
N THR A 130 10.11 -20.81 -19.73
CA THR A 130 8.75 -20.72 -20.23
C THR A 130 7.81 -20.00 -19.27
N THR A 131 7.90 -20.28 -17.97
CA THR A 131 7.07 -19.63 -16.95
C THR A 131 7.43 -18.15 -16.78
N MET A 132 8.71 -17.79 -16.88
CA MET A 132 9.14 -16.40 -16.84
C MET A 132 8.59 -15.59 -18.03
N ILE A 133 8.65 -16.17 -19.22
CA ILE A 133 8.05 -15.57 -20.43
C ILE A 133 6.53 -15.45 -20.27
N ALA A 134 5.85 -16.47 -19.75
CA ALA A 134 4.41 -16.43 -19.51
C ALA A 134 4.01 -15.30 -18.56
N LEU A 135 4.76 -15.10 -17.46
CA LEU A 135 4.54 -13.99 -16.53
C LEU A 135 4.79 -12.62 -17.19
N LEU A 136 5.80 -12.49 -18.04
CA LEU A 136 6.05 -11.26 -18.81
C LEU A 136 4.90 -10.96 -19.79
N PHE A 137 4.38 -11.97 -20.51
CA PHE A 137 3.24 -11.78 -21.41
C PHE A 137 1.96 -11.46 -20.66
N LEU A 138 1.74 -12.06 -19.48
CA LEU A 138 0.60 -11.75 -18.64
C LEU A 138 0.66 -10.30 -18.14
N TRP A 139 1.84 -9.83 -17.72
CA TRP A 139 2.04 -8.44 -17.31
C TRP A 139 1.91 -7.44 -18.47
N LEU A 140 2.65 -7.64 -19.56
CA LEU A 140 2.66 -6.70 -20.69
C LEU A 140 1.41 -6.79 -21.58
N GLY A 141 0.80 -7.97 -21.67
CA GLY A 141 -0.34 -8.24 -22.54
C GLY A 141 -1.71 -8.08 -21.86
N ILE A 142 -1.80 -8.21 -20.53
CA ILE A 142 -3.06 -8.10 -19.79
C ILE A 142 -3.03 -6.93 -18.81
N ASP A 143 -2.13 -6.97 -17.82
CA ASP A 143 -2.10 -5.97 -16.74
C ASP A 143 -1.84 -4.55 -17.26
N LEU A 144 -0.79 -4.35 -18.05
CA LEU A 144 -0.42 -3.04 -18.59
C LEU A 144 -1.55 -2.41 -19.41
N PRO A 145 -2.15 -3.10 -20.42
CA PRO A 145 -3.29 -2.56 -21.15
C PRO A 145 -4.49 -2.22 -20.25
N LEU A 146 -4.79 -3.06 -19.25
CA LEU A 146 -5.88 -2.82 -18.31
C LEU A 146 -5.63 -1.56 -17.46
N VAL A 147 -4.41 -1.35 -16.96
CA VAL A 147 -4.04 -0.14 -16.23
C VAL A 147 -4.20 1.10 -17.13
N PHE A 148 -3.73 1.04 -18.37
CA PHE A 148 -3.89 2.15 -19.32
C PHE A 148 -5.36 2.45 -19.64
N LEU A 149 -6.17 1.42 -19.86
CA LEU A 149 -7.60 1.53 -20.11
C LEU A 149 -8.32 2.16 -18.92
N GLY A 150 -8.02 1.67 -17.71
CA GLY A 150 -8.54 2.22 -16.46
C GLY A 150 -8.17 3.68 -16.31
N PHE A 151 -6.88 4.00 -16.50
CA PHE A 151 -6.36 5.37 -16.39
C PHE A 151 -7.03 6.32 -17.37
N TYR A 152 -7.25 5.89 -18.60
CA TYR A 152 -7.95 6.68 -19.61
C TYR A 152 -9.37 7.05 -19.18
N PHE A 153 -10.16 6.09 -18.68
CA PHE A 153 -11.50 6.37 -18.16
C PHE A 153 -11.47 7.20 -16.87
N GLY A 154 -10.53 6.92 -15.97
CA GLY A 154 -10.33 7.65 -14.73
C GLY A 154 -9.98 9.12 -14.94
N TYR A 155 -9.10 9.41 -15.91
CA TYR A 155 -8.69 10.77 -16.26
C TYR A 155 -9.79 11.54 -17.01
N ARG A 156 -10.69 10.86 -17.72
CA ARG A 156 -11.87 11.52 -18.31
C ARG A 156 -12.92 11.91 -17.26
N LYS A 157 -13.06 11.13 -16.18
CA LYS A 157 -13.96 11.44 -15.07
C LYS A 157 -13.64 12.83 -14.47
N GLN A 158 -14.64 13.44 -13.83
CA GLN A 158 -14.43 14.66 -13.07
C GLN A 158 -13.44 14.41 -11.92
N ALA A 159 -12.54 15.38 -11.71
CA ALA A 159 -11.64 15.39 -10.56
C ALA A 159 -12.45 15.30 -9.25
N TYR A 160 -11.83 14.81 -8.18
CA TYR A 160 -12.47 14.88 -6.88
C TYR A 160 -12.67 16.35 -6.49
N ALA A 161 -13.89 16.70 -6.11
CA ALA A 161 -14.21 18.05 -5.69
C ALA A 161 -13.62 18.29 -4.29
N HIS A 162 -12.68 19.22 -4.20
CA HIS A 162 -12.17 19.66 -2.91
C HIS A 162 -13.11 20.71 -2.30
N PRO A 163 -13.48 20.59 -1.02
CA PRO A 163 -14.45 21.49 -0.38
C PRO A 163 -13.92 22.93 -0.25
N VAL A 164 -12.60 23.11 -0.28
CA VAL A 164 -11.95 24.40 -0.06
C VAL A 164 -11.01 24.72 -1.21
N ARG A 165 -10.95 26.00 -1.58
CA ARG A 165 -10.00 26.51 -2.58
C ARG A 165 -8.65 26.74 -1.93
N THR A 166 -7.58 26.39 -2.66
CA THR A 166 -6.21 26.61 -2.19
C THR A 166 -5.76 28.05 -2.41
N ASN A 167 -5.10 28.64 -1.43
CA ASN A 167 -4.45 29.94 -1.53
C ASN A 167 -3.28 29.91 -2.53
N GLN A 168 -2.96 31.06 -3.12
CA GLN A 168 -1.84 31.15 -4.06
C GLN A 168 -0.50 31.01 -3.34
N ILE A 169 -0.34 31.73 -2.22
CA ILE A 169 0.87 31.74 -1.41
C ILE A 169 0.77 30.65 -0.34
N PRO A 170 1.76 29.73 -0.24
CA PRO A 170 1.77 28.71 0.79
C PRO A 170 2.07 29.33 2.16
N ARG A 171 1.27 28.98 3.18
CA ARG A 171 1.56 29.33 4.57
C ARG A 171 2.84 28.65 5.05
N GLN A 172 3.63 29.34 5.87
CA GLN A 172 4.77 28.75 6.55
C GLN A 172 4.29 27.79 7.66
N VAL A 173 4.87 26.60 7.72
CA VAL A 173 4.53 25.60 8.73
C VAL A 173 5.37 25.88 9.99
N PRO A 174 4.74 26.07 11.17
CA PRO A 174 5.46 26.31 12.41
C PRO A 174 6.22 25.05 12.87
N GLU A 175 7.09 25.21 13.87
CA GLU A 175 7.71 24.06 14.52
C GLU A 175 6.65 23.22 15.25
N TYR A 176 6.65 21.91 14.98
CA TYR A 176 5.70 20.96 15.53
C TYR A 176 6.41 19.90 16.39
N PRO A 177 5.68 19.23 17.31
CA PRO A 177 6.26 18.25 18.23
C PRO A 177 7.07 17.15 17.54
N TRP A 178 8.15 16.71 18.18
CA TRP A 178 9.07 15.71 17.64
C TRP A 178 8.38 14.37 17.29
N HIS A 179 7.36 13.97 18.06
CA HIS A 179 6.63 12.72 17.86
C HIS A 179 5.76 12.72 16.59
N LEU A 180 5.42 13.91 16.07
CA LEU A 180 4.72 14.07 14.78
C LEU A 180 5.68 14.10 13.58
N ARG A 181 7.00 14.08 13.80
CA ARG A 181 7.97 13.87 12.71
C ARG A 181 7.74 12.49 12.08
N THR A 182 8.00 12.36 10.78
CA THR A 182 7.59 11.17 10.01
C THR A 182 8.17 9.87 10.56
N VAL A 183 9.46 9.85 10.90
CA VAL A 183 10.13 8.62 11.37
C VAL A 183 9.62 8.17 12.74
N PRO A 184 9.64 9.01 13.81
CA PRO A 184 9.06 8.61 15.10
C PRO A 184 7.58 8.20 15.00
N CYS A 185 6.79 8.97 14.25
CA CYS A 185 5.38 8.71 14.05
C CYS A 185 5.13 7.36 13.36
N MET A 186 5.93 7.03 12.34
CA MET A 186 5.84 5.76 11.62
C MET A 186 6.07 4.55 12.54
N PHE A 187 7.05 4.62 13.45
CA PHE A 187 7.27 3.57 14.44
C PHE A 187 6.08 3.46 15.40
N MET A 188 5.69 4.55 16.07
CA MET A 188 4.58 4.51 17.05
C MET A 188 3.26 4.03 16.43
N ALA A 189 2.93 4.53 15.24
CA ALA A 189 1.72 4.15 14.50
C ALA A 189 1.71 2.69 14.04
N GLY A 190 2.88 2.12 13.73
CA GLY A 190 2.98 0.76 13.20
C GLY A 190 2.73 -0.34 14.24
N ILE A 191 2.82 -0.02 15.54
CA ILE A 191 2.68 -1.00 16.63
C ILE A 191 1.28 -1.62 16.65
N LEU A 192 0.23 -0.81 16.55
CA LEU A 192 -1.15 -1.28 16.70
C LEU A 192 -1.57 -2.21 15.54
N PRO A 193 -1.38 -1.86 14.25
CA PRO A 193 -1.74 -2.75 13.14
C PRO A 193 -0.87 -4.01 13.12
N PHE A 194 0.40 -3.92 13.54
CA PHE A 194 1.26 -5.09 13.68
C PHE A 194 0.77 -6.03 14.77
N GLY A 195 0.43 -5.51 15.96
CA GLY A 195 -0.10 -6.29 17.07
C GLY A 195 -1.38 -7.05 16.69
N ALA A 196 -2.27 -6.40 15.93
CA ALA A 196 -3.51 -7.01 15.45
C ALA A 196 -3.29 -8.22 14.51
N MET A 197 -2.19 -8.25 13.76
CA MET A 197 -1.88 -9.34 12.81
C MET A 197 -0.78 -10.28 13.27
N PHE A 198 -0.18 -10.07 14.44
CA PHE A 198 1.03 -10.76 14.87
C PHE A 198 0.89 -12.28 14.87
N ILE A 199 -0.22 -12.79 15.44
CA ILE A 199 -0.50 -14.23 15.49
C ILE A 199 -0.68 -14.80 14.08
N GLU A 200 -1.36 -14.07 13.20
CA GLU A 200 -1.56 -14.50 11.82
C GLU A 200 -0.28 -14.50 11.00
N LEU A 201 0.58 -13.52 11.25
CA LEU A 201 1.89 -13.47 10.61
C LEU A 201 2.72 -14.71 10.96
N PHE A 202 2.64 -15.20 12.20
CA PHE A 202 3.28 -16.46 12.59
C PHE A 202 2.77 -17.64 11.76
N PHE A 203 1.45 -17.84 11.67
CA PHE A 203 0.88 -18.94 10.90
C PHE A 203 1.19 -18.84 9.40
N ILE A 204 1.20 -17.63 8.83
CA ILE A 204 1.60 -17.40 7.44
C ILE A 204 3.07 -17.78 7.23
N PHE A 205 3.97 -17.36 8.14
CA PHE A 205 5.40 -17.69 8.04
C PHE A 205 5.64 -19.19 8.17
N SER A 206 4.99 -19.87 9.12
CA SER A 206 5.07 -21.33 9.24
C SER A 206 4.51 -22.04 8.01
N ALA A 207 3.43 -21.53 7.42
CA ALA A 207 2.87 -22.12 6.20
C ALA A 207 3.79 -21.99 4.99
N ILE A 208 4.41 -20.82 4.80
CA ILE A 208 5.30 -20.53 3.66
C ILE A 208 6.64 -21.25 3.82
N TRP A 209 7.28 -21.14 4.98
CA TRP A 209 8.68 -21.55 5.18
C TRP A 209 8.85 -22.97 5.71
N GLU A 210 7.91 -23.46 6.54
CA GLU A 210 7.97 -24.83 7.09
C GLU A 210 7.03 -25.79 6.35
N ASN A 211 6.41 -25.33 5.26
CA ASN A 211 5.51 -26.11 4.42
C ASN A 211 4.31 -26.71 5.20
N GLN A 212 3.89 -26.06 6.28
CA GLN A 212 2.70 -26.43 7.06
C GLN A 212 1.42 -25.99 6.36
N PHE A 213 0.30 -26.69 6.56
CA PHE A 213 -0.98 -26.30 5.99
C PHE A 213 -1.61 -25.16 6.78
N TYR A 214 -2.07 -24.13 6.07
CA TYR A 214 -2.81 -23.02 6.66
C TYR A 214 -4.32 -23.31 6.56
N TYR A 215 -4.98 -23.55 7.70
CA TYR A 215 -6.40 -23.95 7.76
C TYR A 215 -7.36 -22.83 8.17
N LEU A 216 -6.86 -21.74 8.77
CA LEU A 216 -7.69 -20.74 9.45
C LEU A 216 -8.08 -19.55 8.56
N PHE A 217 -8.49 -19.79 7.30
CA PHE A 217 -8.83 -18.70 6.36
C PHE A 217 -9.97 -17.78 6.82
N GLY A 218 -10.94 -18.30 7.60
CA GLY A 218 -11.99 -17.45 8.19
C GLY A 218 -11.44 -16.47 9.23
N PHE A 219 -10.47 -16.89 10.02
CA PHE A 219 -9.80 -16.02 10.98
C PHE A 219 -8.87 -15.02 10.28
N LEU A 220 -8.18 -15.43 9.20
CA LEU A 220 -7.41 -14.52 8.33
C LEU A 220 -8.24 -13.33 7.86
N PHE A 221 -9.47 -13.59 7.40
CA PHE A 221 -10.35 -12.52 6.94
C PHE A 221 -10.71 -11.52 8.05
N MET A 222 -11.02 -12.01 9.25
CA MET A 222 -11.31 -11.14 10.39
C MET A 222 -10.09 -10.27 10.72
N VAL A 223 -8.90 -10.87 10.74
CA VAL A 223 -7.65 -10.13 11.00
C VAL A 223 -7.35 -9.13 9.89
N CYS A 224 -7.55 -9.47 8.61
CA CYS A 224 -7.45 -8.51 7.51
C CYS A 224 -8.37 -7.30 7.73
N PHE A 225 -9.63 -7.52 8.13
CA PHE A 225 -10.56 -6.44 8.43
C PHE A 225 -10.08 -5.56 9.60
N ILE A 226 -9.62 -6.17 10.70
CA ILE A 226 -9.08 -5.46 11.87
C ILE A 226 -7.85 -4.62 11.47
N VAL A 227 -6.95 -5.17 10.66
CA VAL A 227 -5.78 -4.43 10.15
C VAL A 227 -6.21 -3.25 9.29
N TYR A 228 -7.17 -3.42 8.39
CA TYR A 228 -7.65 -2.34 7.52
C TYR A 228 -8.31 -1.22 8.33
N LEU A 229 -9.11 -1.57 9.34
CA LEU A 229 -9.70 -0.61 10.27
C LEU A 229 -8.61 0.11 11.07
N SER A 230 -7.64 -0.62 11.61
CA SER A 230 -6.53 -0.08 12.39
C SER A 230 -5.69 0.92 11.59
N CYS A 231 -5.31 0.56 10.36
CA CYS A 231 -4.59 1.46 9.45
C CYS A 231 -5.40 2.72 9.13
N SER A 232 -6.71 2.59 8.95
CA SER A 232 -7.61 3.72 8.70
C SER A 232 -7.67 4.68 9.89
N LEU A 233 -7.92 4.14 11.10
CA LEU A 233 -8.04 4.93 12.33
C LEU A 233 -6.74 5.67 12.66
N ILE A 234 -5.60 5.00 12.57
CA ILE A 234 -4.29 5.62 12.86
C ILE A 234 -3.96 6.71 11.85
N SER A 235 -4.26 6.49 10.58
CA SER A 235 -4.05 7.51 9.54
C SER A 235 -4.89 8.76 9.80
N ILE A 236 -6.17 8.59 10.15
CA ILE A 236 -7.07 9.69 10.50
C ILE A 236 -6.55 10.44 11.74
N LEU A 237 -6.20 9.71 12.81
CA LEU A 237 -5.72 10.27 14.06
C LEU A 237 -4.44 11.10 13.87
N VAL A 238 -3.45 10.53 13.18
CA VAL A 238 -2.17 11.22 12.92
C VAL A 238 -2.37 12.42 12.01
N THR A 239 -3.21 12.28 10.97
CA THR A 239 -3.52 13.40 10.08
C THR A 239 -4.22 14.53 10.84
N TYR A 240 -5.14 14.21 11.75
CA TYR A 240 -5.80 15.20 12.59
C TYR A 240 -4.81 15.93 13.50
N PHE A 241 -3.95 15.21 14.23
CA PHE A 241 -2.92 15.84 15.07
C PHE A 241 -1.93 16.68 14.25
N LEU A 242 -1.60 16.25 13.03
CA LEU A 242 -0.75 17.02 12.13
C LEU A 242 -1.38 18.37 11.76
N LEU A 243 -2.68 18.38 11.47
CA LEU A 243 -3.41 19.59 11.17
C LEU A 243 -3.60 20.50 12.39
N CYS A 244 -3.83 19.92 13.57
CA CYS A 244 -3.83 20.69 14.82
C CYS A 244 -2.47 21.37 15.08
N ALA A 245 -1.37 20.77 14.63
CA ALA A 245 -0.03 21.37 14.62
C ALA A 245 0.24 22.26 13.39
N GLU A 246 -0.81 22.72 12.71
CA GLU A 246 -0.78 23.61 11.52
C GLU A 246 0.05 23.10 10.34
N ASN A 247 0.31 21.79 10.28
CA ASN A 247 1.08 21.19 9.20
C ASN A 247 0.13 20.52 8.18
N TYR A 248 0.02 21.13 6.99
CA TYR A 248 -0.83 20.63 5.91
C TYR A 248 -0.17 19.54 5.04
N HIS A 249 1.06 19.09 5.34
CA HIS A 249 1.78 18.08 4.53
C HIS A 249 1.35 16.65 4.86
N TRP A 250 0.05 16.37 4.80
CA TRP A 250 -0.54 15.09 5.19
C TRP A 250 -0.49 14.01 4.09
N TRP A 251 -0.41 14.38 2.81
CA TRP A 251 -0.50 13.43 1.68
C TRP A 251 0.48 12.26 1.77
N TRP A 252 1.78 12.55 1.90
CA TRP A 252 2.79 11.51 2.08
C TRP A 252 2.80 10.93 3.49
N LYS A 253 2.50 11.77 4.49
CA LYS A 253 2.56 11.33 5.89
C LYS A 253 1.51 10.28 6.20
N SER A 254 0.26 10.48 5.77
CA SER A 254 -0.83 9.50 5.91
C SER A 254 -0.47 8.15 5.28
N PHE A 255 0.15 8.17 4.10
CA PHE A 255 0.62 6.97 3.41
C PHE A 255 1.76 6.27 4.17
N VAL A 256 2.84 6.98 4.52
CA VAL A 256 4.02 6.39 5.15
C VAL A 256 3.73 5.88 6.56
N VAL A 257 2.94 6.63 7.34
CA VAL A 257 2.65 6.32 8.75
C VAL A 257 1.73 5.10 8.85
N SER A 258 0.67 5.02 8.04
CA SER A 258 -0.20 3.84 8.02
C SER A 258 0.52 2.59 7.49
N GLY A 259 1.50 2.77 6.61
CA GLY A 259 2.43 1.74 6.16
C GLY A 259 3.45 1.28 7.21
N GLY A 260 3.59 1.98 8.35
CA GLY A 260 4.65 1.76 9.33
C GLY A 260 4.77 0.33 9.86
N SER A 261 3.66 -0.40 9.91
CA SER A 261 3.60 -1.81 10.33
C SER A 261 4.46 -2.75 9.45
N ALA A 262 4.76 -2.39 8.21
CA ALA A 262 5.68 -3.15 7.35
C ALA A 262 7.10 -3.26 7.90
N LEU A 263 7.59 -2.26 8.64
CA LEU A 263 8.90 -2.33 9.31
C LEU A 263 8.90 -3.41 10.40
N TYR A 264 7.80 -3.54 11.11
CA TYR A 264 7.62 -4.59 12.12
C TYR A 264 7.50 -5.98 11.50
N VAL A 265 6.83 -6.09 10.34
CA VAL A 265 6.82 -7.33 9.55
C VAL A 265 8.24 -7.75 9.15
N MET A 266 9.07 -6.79 8.69
CA MET A 266 10.48 -7.07 8.38
C MET A 266 11.29 -7.46 9.61
N GLY A 267 11.11 -6.76 10.74
CA GLY A 267 11.76 -7.10 12.01
C GLY A 267 11.36 -8.50 12.50
N TYR A 268 10.08 -8.85 12.36
CA TYR A 268 9.57 -10.18 12.68
C TYR A 268 10.17 -11.25 11.76
N ALA A 269 10.32 -10.97 10.46
CA ALA A 269 10.98 -11.88 9.53
C ALA A 269 12.43 -12.17 9.96
N ALA A 270 13.18 -11.15 10.39
CA ALA A 270 14.53 -11.35 10.92
C ALA A 270 14.52 -12.18 12.22
N PHE A 271 13.59 -11.91 13.13
CA PHE A 271 13.43 -12.70 14.36
C PHE A 271 13.08 -14.17 14.09
N TYR A 272 12.16 -14.42 13.16
CA TYR A 272 11.73 -15.77 12.78
C TYR A 272 12.89 -16.56 12.15
N TYR A 273 13.71 -15.91 11.32
CA TYR A 273 14.92 -16.51 10.75
C TYR A 273 15.91 -16.97 11.82
N LEU A 274 16.16 -16.14 12.83
CA LEU A 274 17.16 -16.43 13.86
C LEU A 274 16.71 -17.46 14.90
N THR A 275 15.40 -17.61 15.12
CA THR A 275 14.86 -18.39 16.25
C THR A 275 14.16 -19.69 15.83
N LYS A 276 13.56 -19.73 14.64
CA LYS A 276 12.73 -20.86 14.19
C LYS A 276 13.33 -21.60 13.00
N LEU A 277 13.99 -20.89 12.09
CA LEU A 277 14.47 -21.48 10.85
C LEU A 277 15.92 -21.97 10.95
N ASN A 278 16.12 -23.26 10.70
CA ASN A 278 17.44 -23.86 10.52
C ASN A 278 17.82 -23.88 9.04
N ILE A 279 17.96 -22.70 8.44
CA ILE A 279 18.39 -22.57 7.04
C ILE A 279 19.92 -22.49 6.99
N VAL A 280 20.54 -23.48 6.33
CA VAL A 280 22.00 -23.52 6.12
C VAL A 280 22.33 -23.13 4.69
N GLY A 281 23.20 -22.13 4.53
CA GLY A 281 23.77 -21.73 3.26
C GLY A 281 23.27 -20.38 2.74
N PHE A 282 24.13 -19.70 1.98
CA PHE A 282 23.92 -18.31 1.55
C PHE A 282 22.67 -18.09 0.68
N ILE A 283 22.40 -18.98 -0.29
CA ILE A 283 21.32 -18.77 -1.28
C ILE A 283 19.93 -18.90 -0.65
N PRO A 284 19.62 -19.94 0.12
CA PRO A 284 18.38 -20.01 0.89
C PRO A 284 18.16 -18.81 1.82
N THR A 285 19.21 -18.32 2.51
CA THR A 285 19.15 -17.11 3.34
C THR A 285 18.80 -15.87 2.50
N LEU A 286 19.46 -15.70 1.35
CA LEU A 286 19.21 -14.59 0.43
C LEU A 286 17.76 -14.63 -0.10
N MET A 287 17.26 -15.81 -0.47
CA MET A 287 15.87 -15.98 -0.90
C MET A 287 14.88 -15.63 0.21
N TYR A 288 15.15 -16.07 1.44
CA TYR A 288 14.32 -15.78 2.60
C TYR A 288 14.14 -14.27 2.81
N PHE A 289 15.25 -13.53 2.88
CA PHE A 289 15.20 -12.09 3.10
C PHE A 289 14.62 -11.34 1.90
N THR A 290 14.87 -11.80 0.68
CA THR A 290 14.32 -11.17 -0.54
C THR A 290 12.79 -11.32 -0.58
N TYR A 291 12.26 -12.52 -0.38
CA TYR A 291 10.81 -12.73 -0.37
C TYR A 291 10.15 -12.04 0.83
N SER A 292 10.81 -12.04 1.99
CA SER A 292 10.35 -11.27 3.16
C SER A 292 10.31 -9.75 2.90
N PHE A 293 11.27 -9.23 2.13
CA PHE A 293 11.26 -7.84 1.69
C PHE A 293 10.12 -7.54 0.72
N LEU A 294 9.86 -8.40 -0.26
CA LEU A 294 8.73 -8.23 -1.17
C LEU A 294 7.38 -8.31 -0.43
N MET A 295 7.25 -9.21 0.56
CA MET A 295 6.07 -9.27 1.43
C MET A 295 5.89 -7.97 2.22
N ALA A 296 6.94 -7.46 2.86
CA ALA A 296 6.89 -6.20 3.61
C ALA A 296 6.59 -4.99 2.70
N LEU A 297 7.16 -4.93 1.50
CA LEU A 297 6.90 -3.86 0.52
C LEU A 297 5.44 -3.90 0.03
N THR A 298 4.94 -5.09 -0.30
CA THR A 298 3.54 -5.28 -0.72
C THR A 298 2.59 -4.86 0.39
N PHE A 299 2.91 -5.25 1.63
CA PHE A 299 2.15 -4.87 2.80
C PHE A 299 2.17 -3.35 3.05
N TRP A 300 3.33 -2.71 2.91
CA TRP A 300 3.48 -1.24 3.03
C TRP A 300 2.63 -0.47 2.02
N LEU A 301 2.63 -0.90 0.75
CA LEU A 301 1.82 -0.27 -0.30
C LEU A 301 0.32 -0.44 -0.06
N LEU A 302 -0.08 -1.63 0.42
CA LEU A 302 -1.47 -1.95 0.76
C LEU A 302 -1.97 -1.10 1.93
N THR A 303 -1.31 -1.16 3.08
CA THR A 303 -1.73 -0.44 4.30
C THR A 303 -1.58 1.07 4.14
N GLY A 304 -0.54 1.53 3.45
CA GLY A 304 -0.33 2.92 3.09
C GLY A 304 -1.48 3.51 2.26
N THR A 305 -2.00 2.74 1.32
CA THR A 305 -3.11 3.17 0.46
C THR A 305 -4.44 3.24 1.21
N ILE A 306 -4.71 2.27 2.09
CA ILE A 306 -5.90 2.27 2.95
C ILE A 306 -5.88 3.51 3.85
N GLY A 307 -4.75 3.76 4.52
CA GLY A 307 -4.59 4.93 5.37
C GLY A 307 -4.70 6.24 4.59
N PHE A 308 -4.14 6.31 3.38
CA PHE A 308 -4.26 7.48 2.51
C PHE A 308 -5.72 7.82 2.20
N TYR A 309 -6.51 6.84 1.74
CA TYR A 309 -7.92 7.09 1.42
C TYR A 309 -8.74 7.41 2.66
N ALA A 310 -8.49 6.75 3.79
CA ALA A 310 -9.15 7.06 5.06
C ALA A 310 -8.92 8.52 5.48
N ALA A 311 -7.67 8.99 5.42
CA ALA A 311 -7.33 10.39 5.66
C ALA A 311 -7.98 11.32 4.63
N TYR A 312 -7.91 10.99 3.33
CA TYR A 312 -8.50 11.80 2.26
C TYR A 312 -10.01 11.99 2.46
N PHE A 313 -10.74 10.92 2.78
CA PHE A 313 -12.19 10.98 3.06
C PHE A 313 -12.49 11.78 4.32
N PHE A 314 -11.73 11.57 5.39
CA PHE A 314 -11.87 12.34 6.63
C PHE A 314 -11.70 13.84 6.38
N LEU A 315 -10.63 14.24 5.67
CA LEU A 315 -10.35 15.63 5.35
C LEU A 315 -11.42 16.26 4.47
N SER A 316 -11.85 15.53 3.44
CA SER A 316 -12.94 15.99 2.57
C SER A 316 -14.23 16.23 3.36
N ARG A 317 -14.50 15.41 4.40
CA ARG A 317 -15.68 15.56 5.25
C ARG A 317 -15.55 16.72 6.23
N ILE A 318 -14.48 16.81 7.01
CA ILE A 318 -14.34 17.88 8.02
C ILE A 318 -14.34 19.26 7.36
N TYR A 319 -13.64 19.43 6.24
CA TYR A 319 -13.55 20.73 5.57
C TYR A 319 -14.80 21.06 4.74
N SER A 320 -15.63 20.07 4.37
CA SER A 320 -16.95 20.35 3.79
C SER A 320 -17.96 20.88 4.82
N ALA A 321 -17.73 20.61 6.11
CA ALA A 321 -18.58 21.07 7.20
C ALA A 321 -18.17 22.44 7.75
N VAL A 322 -16.96 22.93 7.42
CA VAL A 322 -16.53 24.28 7.81
C VAL A 322 -17.28 25.28 6.94
N LYS A 323 -18.12 26.10 7.57
CA LYS A 323 -18.66 27.31 6.95
C LYS A 323 -17.53 28.33 6.90
N ILE A 324 -17.08 28.64 5.70
CA ILE A 324 -16.13 29.73 5.44
C ILE A 324 -17.02 30.87 4.97
N ASP A 325 -17.28 31.83 5.85
CA ASP A 325 -18.04 33.05 5.53
C ASP A 325 -17.22 34.01 4.65
#